data_AF-A0A1F4CW00-F1
#
_entry.id   AF-A0A1F4CW00-F1
#
_cell.length_a   1.000
_cell.length_b   1.000
_cell.length_c   1.000
_cell.angle_alpha   90.00
_cell.angle_beta   90.00
_cell.angle_gamma   90.00
#
_symmetry.space_group_name_H-M   'P 1'
#
loop_
_entity.id
_entity.type
_entity.pdbx_description
1 polymer ?
#
loop_
_entity_poly.entity_id
_entity_poly.type
_entity_poly.pdbx_seq_one_letter_code
_entity_poly.pdbx_strand_id
1 'polypeptide(L)' 'MALGSLRGPMHEETQAWLMRLSMGIPTAHATAAEGHDRLMLAKAYDLSARIKGPVRLPISPQDEKRKL' A
#
# COMPACT_ATOMS: atom_id res chain seq x y z
N MET A 1 23.28 -0.89 23.34
CA MET A 1 23.03 0.43 22.70
C MET A 1 22.28 0.18 21.40
N ALA A 2 20.99 0.52 21.35
CA ALA A 2 20.13 0.36 20.17
C ALA A 2 19.50 1.72 19.78
N LEU A 3 20.35 2.74 19.68
CA LEU A 3 19.99 4.09 19.25
C LEU A 3 21.13 4.62 18.38
N GLY A 4 21.19 4.20 17.10
CA GLY A 4 22.21 4.76 16.20
C GLY A 4 22.46 4.01 14.88
N SER A 5 22.28 2.69 14.83
CA SER A 5 22.33 1.97 13.55
C SER A 5 20.91 1.80 13.03
N LEU A 6 20.54 2.55 11.99
CA LEU A 6 19.35 2.29 11.16
C LEU A 6 19.54 0.97 10.39
N ARG A 7 19.89 -0.14 11.02
CA ARG A 7 20.12 -1.44 10.38
C ARG A 7 19.02 -2.41 10.83
N GLY A 8 17.85 -2.26 10.22
CA GLY A 8 16.72 -3.16 10.40
C GLY A 8 16.03 -3.40 9.05
N PRO A 9 14.96 -4.20 9.01
CA PRO A 9 14.33 -4.65 7.77
C PRO A 9 13.97 -3.51 6.81
N MET A 10 13.48 -2.38 7.35
CA MET A 10 13.17 -1.20 6.54
C MET A 10 14.38 -0.57 5.86
N HIS A 11 15.55 -0.58 6.52
CA HIS A 11 16.77 -0.09 5.90
C HIS A 11 17.25 -1.02 4.81
N GLU A 12 17.25 -2.32 5.06
CA GLU A 12 17.67 -3.34 4.08
C GLU A 12 16.77 -3.29 2.83
N GLU A 13 15.46 -3.21 3.02
CA GLU A 13 14.48 -3.06 1.94
C GLU A 13 14.69 -1.76 1.15
N THR A 14 14.82 -0.63 1.85
CA THR A 14 15.03 0.69 1.21
C THR A 14 16.33 0.72 0.40
N GLN A 15 17.42 0.18 0.94
CA GLN A 15 18.70 0.12 0.24
C GLN A 15 18.64 -0.82 -0.97
N ALA A 16 18.00 -1.97 -0.84
CA ALA A 16 17.83 -2.91 -1.96
C ALA A 16 17.00 -2.30 -3.09
N TRP A 17 15.94 -1.57 -2.75
CA TRP A 17 15.13 -0.81 -3.71
C TRP A 17 15.97 0.26 -4.42
N LEU A 18 16.66 1.11 -3.65
CA LEU A 18 17.45 2.21 -4.20
C LEU A 18 18.58 1.73 -5.12
N MET A 19 19.29 0.66 -4.72
CA MET A 19 20.35 0.06 -5.51
C MET A 19 19.83 -0.50 -6.84
N ARG A 20 18.66 -1.16 -6.85
CA ARG A 20 18.06 -1.65 -8.11
C ARG A 20 17.69 -0.50 -9.03
N LEU A 21 17.12 0.58 -8.48
CA LEU A 21 16.78 1.77 -9.25
C LEU A 21 18.02 2.44 -9.88
N SER A 22 19.12 2.59 -9.12
CA SER A 22 20.34 3.22 -9.64
C SER A 22 21.00 2.42 -10.76
N MET A 23 20.78 1.10 -10.80
CA MET A 23 21.27 0.21 -11.85
C MET A 23 20.26 -0.02 -12.99
N GLY A 24 19.07 0.56 -12.94
CA GLY A 24 18.00 0.31 -13.92
C GLY A 24 17.48 -1.12 -13.94
N ILE A 25 17.66 -1.87 -12.84
CA ILE A 25 17.22 -3.26 -12.73
C ILE A 25 15.78 -3.28 -12.21
N PRO A 26 14.86 -4.08 -12.80
CA PRO A 26 13.52 -4.25 -12.28
C PRO A 26 13.49 -4.65 -10.80
N THR A 27 12.51 -4.14 -10.07
CA THR A 27 12.38 -4.33 -8.63
C THR A 27 11.11 -5.10 -8.29
N ALA A 28 11.16 -5.92 -7.24
CA ALA A 28 10.00 -6.68 -6.76
C ALA A 28 9.06 -5.85 -5.87
N HIS A 29 9.35 -4.56 -5.71
CA HIS A 29 8.52 -3.65 -4.91
C HIS A 29 7.27 -3.24 -5.68
N ALA A 30 6.21 -2.94 -4.94
CA ALA A 30 4.92 -2.59 -5.51
C ALA A 30 5.02 -1.39 -6.46
N THR A 31 4.37 -1.53 -7.60
CA THR A 31 4.12 -0.45 -8.55
C THR A 31 3.05 0.50 -8.01
N ALA A 32 2.93 1.68 -8.62
CA ALA A 32 1.86 2.63 -8.29
C ALA A 32 0.46 2.05 -8.52
N ALA A 33 0.29 1.21 -9.56
CA ALA A 33 -0.98 0.54 -9.85
C ALA A 33 -1.36 -0.47 -8.74
N GLU A 34 -0.40 -1.29 -8.29
CA GLU A 34 -0.62 -2.22 -7.17
C GLU A 34 -0.85 -1.48 -5.85
N GLY A 35 -0.18 -0.35 -5.64
CA GLY A 35 -0.43 0.53 -4.49
C GLY A 35 -1.84 1.12 -4.52
N HIS A 36 -2.31 1.56 -5.68
CA HIS A 36 -3.67 2.06 -5.87
C HIS A 36 -4.71 0.96 -5.60
N ASP A 37 -4.51 -0.25 -6.13
CA ASP A 37 -5.41 -1.39 -5.89
C ASP A 37 -5.53 -1.71 -4.39
N ARG A 38 -4.40 -1.81 -3.69
CA ARG A 38 -4.38 -2.02 -2.23
C ARG A 38 -5.07 -0.89 -1.46
N LEU A 39 -4.92 0.36 -1.90
CA LEU A 39 -5.63 1.50 -1.30
C LEU A 39 -7.14 1.38 -1.50
N MET A 40 -7.60 1.00 -2.70
CA MET A 40 -9.03 0.83 -2.97
C MET A 40 -9.64 -0.33 -2.17
N LEU A 41 -8.89 -1.41 -1.94
CA LEU A 41 -9.30 -2.49 -1.03
C LEU A 41 -9.43 -2.01 0.41
N ALA A 42 -8.47 -1.23 0.93
CA ALA A 42 -8.54 -0.65 2.26
C ALA A 42 -9.82 0.21 2.43
N LYS A 43 -10.11 1.06 1.44
CA LYS A 43 -11.34 1.87 1.39
C LYS A 43 -12.61 1.03 1.37
N ALA A 44 -12.59 -0.14 0.71
CA ALA A 44 -13.71 -1.06 0.70
C ALA A 44 -13.98 -1.67 2.07
N TYR A 45 -12.93 -1.99 2.83
CA TYR A 45 -13.07 -2.44 4.21
C TYR A 45 -13.68 -1.35 5.09
N ASP A 46 -13.22 -0.11 4.97
CA ASP A 46 -13.78 1.02 5.71
C ASP A 46 -15.27 1.25 5.37
N LEU A 47 -15.63 1.16 4.08
CA LEU A 47 -17.02 1.26 3.65
C LEU A 47 -17.87 0.11 4.21
N SER A 48 -17.39 -1.13 4.15
CA SER A 48 -18.08 -2.31 4.69
C SER A 48 -18.34 -2.16 6.19
N ALA A 49 -17.34 -1.69 6.96
CA ALA A 49 -17.47 -1.45 8.38
C ALA A 49 -18.53 -0.39 8.69
N ARG A 50 -18.58 0.70 7.92
CA ARG A 50 -19.56 1.79 8.08
C ARG A 50 -20.99 1.34 7.80
N ILE A 51 -21.21 0.56 6.75
CA ILE A 51 -22.56 0.07 6.36
C ILE A 51 -22.97 -1.21 7.09
N LYS A 52 -22.05 -1.82 7.86
CA LYS A 52 -22.21 -3.10 8.57
C LYS A 52 -22.69 -4.22 7.63
N GLY A 53 -22.14 -4.26 6.42
CA GLY A 53 -22.59 -5.18 5.38
C GLY A 53 -21.54 -5.40 4.29
N PRO A 54 -21.74 -6.41 3.44
CA PRO A 54 -20.80 -6.73 2.37
C PRO A 54 -20.78 -5.64 1.29
N VAL A 55 -19.60 -5.43 0.70
CA VAL A 55 -19.38 -4.50 -0.42
C VAL A 55 -18.91 -5.29 -1.62
N ARG A 56 -19.44 -4.99 -2.81
CA ARG A 56 -19.00 -5.61 -4.07
C ARG A 56 -17.75 -4.91 -4.58
N LEU A 57 -16.73 -5.69 -4.91
CA LEU A 57 -15.48 -5.21 -5.51
C LEU A 57 -15.51 -5.31 -7.04
N PRO A 58 -14.72 -4.49 -7.75
CA PRO A 58 -13.97 -3.33 -7.22
C PRO A 58 -14.92 -2.17 -6.89
N ILE A 59 -14.55 -1.36 -5.90
CA ILE A 59 -15.23 -0.09 -5.63
C ILE A 59 -14.54 1.06 -6.38
N SER A 60 -15.29 2.11 -6.65
CA SER A 60 -14.78 3.39 -7.12
C SER A 60 -14.52 4.35 -5.96
N PRO A 61 -13.70 5.40 -6.17
CA PRO A 61 -13.54 6.47 -5.17
C PRO A 61 -14.86 7.17 -4.79
N GLN A 62 -15.88 7.11 -5.65
CA GLN A 62 -17.20 7.69 -5.39
C GLN A 62 -18.01 6.85 -4.41
N ASP A 63 -17.87 5.51 -4.44
CA ASP A 63 -18.59 4.61 -3.55
C ASP A 63 -18.23 4.83 -2.07
N GLU A 64 -16.96 5.11 -1.79
CA GLU A 64 -16.46 5.44 -0.44
C GLU A 64 -17.12 6.71 0.14
N LYS A 65 -17.36 7.72 -0.71
CA LYS A 65 -17.90 9.02 -0.31
C LYS A 65 -19.38 9.00 0.01
N ARG A 66 -20.08 7.88 -0.24
CA ARG A 66 -21.51 7.78 0.05
C ARG A 66 -21.73 7.99 1.55
N LYS A 67 -22.40 9.09 1.91
CA LYS A 67 -22.95 9.28 3.26
C LYS A 67 -24.22 8.44 3.37
N LEU A 68 -24.36 7.73 4.49
CA LEU A 68 -25.60 7.08 4.89
C LEU A 68 -26.69 8.14 5.06
#